data_AF-A0A923WE07-F1
#
_entry.id   AF-A0A923WE07-F1
#
_cell.length_a   1.000
_cell.length_b   1.000
_cell.length_c   1.000
_cell.angle_alpha   90.00
_cell.angle_beta   90.00
_cell.angle_gamma   90.00
#
_symmetry.space_group_name_H-M   'P 1'
#
loop_
_entity.id
_entity.type
_entity.pdbx_description
1 polymer ?
#
loop_
_entity_poly.entity_id
_entity_poly.type
_entity_poly.pdbx_seq_one_letter_code
_entity_poly.pdbx_strand_id
1 'polypeptide(L)'
;MSKITSIATGVPEHKYLQTDLLAFADKAYNNNETDSRKLKFLYSKSGITHRHSVLPDFYPTESARTLFTRNENHTPDISKRMDIYNSEAATLSVSTISECITGKIDKENITHLITVSCTGMSAPGLDLQIMELMELRKNIVRTSVNFMGCYAAIHAMKIADAFCNSSKDANVVIVCTEFCTLHFQTAKTVDNLTSSLLFADGCAAMLIQGND
;
A
#
# COMPACT_ATOMS: atom_id res chain seq x y z
N MET A 1 3.21 -26.90 -11.63
CA MET A 1 2.38 -25.68 -11.73
C MET A 1 2.19 -25.16 -10.33
N SER A 2 2.54 -23.90 -10.09
CA SER A 2 2.34 -23.29 -8.79
C SER A 2 0.85 -23.03 -8.50
N LYS A 3 0.50 -22.88 -7.22
CA LYS A 3 -0.85 -22.55 -6.75
C LYS A 3 -0.78 -21.47 -5.68
N ILE A 4 -1.76 -20.57 -5.68
CA ILE A 4 -2.02 -19.71 -4.53
C ILE A 4 -2.73 -20.56 -3.48
N THR A 5 -2.08 -20.81 -2.35
CA THR A 5 -2.61 -21.68 -1.28
C THR A 5 -3.22 -20.88 -0.13
N SER A 6 -2.93 -19.58 -0.07
CA SER A 6 -3.51 -18.64 0.89
C SER A 6 -3.41 -17.20 0.41
N ILE A 7 -4.37 -16.36 0.84
CA ILE A 7 -4.41 -14.92 0.60
C ILE A 7 -4.87 -14.26 1.90
N ALA A 8 -4.26 -13.12 2.26
CA ALA A 8 -4.78 -12.22 3.28
C ALA A 8 -4.69 -10.76 2.80
N THR A 9 -5.50 -9.90 3.40
CA THR A 9 -5.53 -8.46 3.11
C THR A 9 -5.48 -7.67 4.40
N GLY A 10 -4.67 -6.62 4.42
CA GLY A 10 -4.57 -5.68 5.53
C GLY A 10 -4.89 -4.26 5.06
N VAL A 11 -5.53 -3.47 5.91
CA VAL A 11 -5.77 -2.05 5.66
C VAL A 11 -5.39 -1.23 6.89
N PRO A 12 -4.90 0.02 6.73
CA PRO A 12 -4.65 0.91 7.87
C PRO A 12 -5.91 1.24 8.66
N GLU A 13 -5.71 1.71 9.90
CA GLU A 13 -6.78 1.99 10.87
C GLU A 13 -7.80 3.02 10.38
N HIS A 14 -7.35 4.10 9.73
CA HIS A 14 -8.23 5.21 9.42
C HIS A 14 -9.08 4.90 8.19
N LYS A 15 -10.39 4.75 8.42
CA LYS A 15 -11.40 4.50 7.40
C LYS A 15 -12.21 5.78 7.17
N TYR A 16 -12.20 6.26 5.94
CA TYR A 16 -12.87 7.49 5.53
C TYR A 16 -14.02 7.20 4.60
N LEU A 17 -15.12 7.94 4.77
CA LEU A 17 -16.13 8.03 3.72
C LEU A 17 -15.54 8.79 2.53
N GLN A 18 -16.02 8.46 1.34
CA GLN A 18 -15.65 9.20 0.13
C GLN A 18 -16.02 10.69 0.24
N THR A 19 -17.02 11.05 1.05
CA THR A 19 -17.41 12.43 1.37
C THR A 19 -16.40 13.18 2.24
N ASP A 20 -15.70 12.48 3.15
CA ASP A 20 -14.66 13.10 3.99
C ASP A 20 -13.46 13.50 3.11
N LEU A 21 -13.07 12.60 2.22
CA LEU A 21 -12.01 12.82 1.25
C LEU A 21 -12.37 13.90 0.22
N LEU A 22 -13.64 13.98 -0.17
CA LEU A 22 -14.14 15.09 -0.98
C LEU A 22 -13.99 16.42 -0.24
N ALA A 23 -14.35 16.50 1.05
CA ALA A 23 -14.21 17.74 1.81
C ALA A 23 -12.75 18.19 1.91
N PHE A 24 -11.82 17.25 2.05
CA PHE A 24 -10.39 17.53 2.01
C PHE A 24 -9.94 18.03 0.62
N ALA A 25 -10.31 17.32 -0.46
CA ALA A 25 -9.93 17.66 -1.83
C ALA A 25 -10.56 18.97 -2.31
N ASP A 26 -11.80 19.28 -1.90
CA ASP A 26 -12.49 20.52 -2.21
C ASP A 26 -11.70 21.71 -1.66
N LYS A 27 -11.26 21.65 -0.39
CA LYS A 27 -10.37 22.67 0.20
C LYS A 27 -9.05 22.83 -0.56
N ALA A 28 -8.51 21.76 -1.14
CA ALA A 28 -7.22 21.79 -1.83
C ALA A 28 -7.31 22.30 -3.28
N TYR A 29 -8.41 22.01 -3.98
CA TYR A 29 -8.52 22.22 -5.43
C TYR A 29 -9.57 23.25 -5.85
N ASN A 30 -10.47 23.67 -4.96
CA ASN A 30 -11.50 24.64 -5.33
C ASN A 30 -10.89 26.03 -5.52
N ASN A 31 -11.21 26.69 -6.63
CA ASN A 31 -10.95 28.12 -6.82
C ASN A 31 -12.27 28.91 -6.94
N ASN A 32 -13.38 28.22 -7.21
CA ASN A 32 -14.72 28.79 -7.39
C ASN A 32 -15.79 27.69 -7.23
N GLU A 33 -17.07 28.09 -7.25
CA GLU A 33 -18.21 27.18 -7.11
C GLU A 33 -18.34 26.14 -8.24
N THR A 34 -17.85 26.45 -9.45
CA THR A 34 -17.90 25.52 -10.58
C THR A 34 -16.96 24.34 -10.37
N ASP A 35 -15.77 24.59 -9.81
CA ASP A 35 -14.82 23.53 -9.45
C ASP A 35 -15.38 22.62 -8.36
N SER A 36 -15.99 23.21 -7.32
CA SER A 36 -16.60 22.44 -6.23
C SER A 36 -17.73 21.54 -6.74
N ARG A 37 -18.59 22.04 -7.64
CA ARG A 37 -19.65 21.24 -8.26
C ARG A 37 -19.10 20.08 -9.10
N LYS A 38 -18.02 20.31 -9.86
CA LYS A 38 -17.34 19.25 -10.63
C LYS A 38 -16.75 18.18 -9.72
N LEU A 39 -16.06 18.57 -8.66
CA LEU A 39 -15.50 17.65 -7.66
C LEU A 39 -16.58 16.79 -7.01
N LYS A 40 -17.66 17.41 -6.54
CA LYS A 40 -18.82 16.70 -5.96
C LYS A 40 -19.39 15.67 -6.94
N PHE A 41 -19.56 16.05 -8.21
CA PHE A 41 -20.03 15.13 -9.24
C PHE A 41 -19.07 13.95 -9.43
N LEU A 42 -17.77 14.21 -9.62
CA LEU A 42 -16.76 13.15 -9.81
C LEU A 42 -16.70 12.19 -8.61
N TYR A 43 -16.65 12.72 -7.38
CA TYR A 43 -16.65 11.92 -6.16
C TYR A 43 -17.93 11.09 -5.99
N SER A 44 -19.10 11.61 -6.41
CA SER A 44 -20.34 10.83 -6.40
C SER A 44 -20.39 9.72 -7.45
N LYS A 45 -19.51 9.78 -8.47
CA LYS A 45 -19.42 8.82 -9.58
C LYS A 45 -18.20 7.91 -9.52
N SER A 46 -17.40 7.94 -8.44
CA SER A 46 -16.24 7.06 -8.30
C SER A 46 -16.59 5.58 -8.12
N GLY A 47 -17.81 5.28 -7.65
CA GLY A 47 -18.18 3.93 -7.22
C GLY A 47 -17.55 3.50 -5.88
N ILE A 48 -16.90 4.42 -5.17
CA ILE A 48 -16.18 4.15 -3.92
C ILE A 48 -16.99 4.71 -2.75
N THR A 49 -17.32 3.86 -1.77
CA THR A 49 -18.00 4.31 -0.53
C THR A 49 -17.00 4.72 0.55
N HIS A 50 -15.94 3.91 0.74
CA HIS A 50 -14.92 4.15 1.76
C HIS A 50 -13.52 3.88 1.21
N ARG A 51 -12.53 4.55 1.78
CA ARG A 51 -11.10 4.28 1.58
C ARG A 51 -10.38 4.24 2.92
N HIS A 52 -9.31 3.47 2.97
CA HIS A 52 -8.41 3.43 4.11
C HIS A 52 -7.18 4.29 3.85
N SER A 53 -6.61 4.85 4.90
CA SER A 53 -5.40 5.67 4.85
C SER A 53 -4.58 5.49 6.11
N VAL A 54 -3.26 5.47 5.96
CA VAL A 54 -2.32 5.49 7.08
C VAL A 54 -2.29 6.86 7.78
N LEU A 55 -2.77 7.89 7.10
CA LEU A 55 -2.87 9.25 7.64
C LEU A 55 -4.22 9.49 8.34
N PRO A 56 -4.21 10.18 9.50
CA PRO A 56 -5.39 10.74 10.17
C PRO A 56 -5.93 12.01 9.47
N ASP A 57 -5.29 12.44 8.38
CA ASP A 57 -5.41 13.81 7.87
C ASP A 57 -6.75 14.16 7.21
N PHE A 58 -7.50 13.13 6.82
CA PHE A 58 -8.74 13.28 6.07
C PHE A 58 -9.97 13.39 6.98
N TYR A 59 -9.79 13.37 8.30
CA TYR A 59 -10.85 13.74 9.23
C TYR A 59 -11.18 15.23 9.12
N PRO A 60 -12.44 15.64 9.41
CA PRO A 60 -12.82 17.04 9.43
C PRO A 60 -12.03 17.88 10.44
N THR A 61 -11.58 17.27 11.53
CA THR A 61 -10.85 17.91 12.63
C THR A 61 -9.40 18.20 12.23
N GLU A 62 -9.07 19.47 12.00
CA GLU A 62 -7.74 19.88 11.51
C GLU A 62 -6.60 19.58 12.49
N SER A 63 -6.86 19.50 13.80
CA SER A 63 -5.84 19.17 14.80
C SER A 63 -5.37 17.72 14.77
N ALA A 64 -6.08 16.83 14.07
CA ALA A 64 -5.67 15.44 13.91
C ALA A 64 -4.67 15.24 12.77
N ARG A 65 -4.46 16.25 11.91
CA ARG A 65 -3.59 16.13 10.73
C ARG A 65 -2.12 16.09 11.13
N THR A 66 -1.38 15.15 10.54
CA THR A 66 0.05 14.95 10.81
C THR A 66 0.93 15.34 9.62
N LEU A 67 0.48 15.13 8.37
CA LEU A 67 1.30 15.34 7.18
C LEU A 67 0.89 16.61 6.40
N PHE A 68 -0.38 16.77 6.09
CA PHE A 68 -0.96 17.89 5.32
C PHE A 68 -1.51 18.98 6.25
N THR A 69 -0.65 19.54 7.09
CA THR A 69 -1.02 20.60 8.04
C THR A 69 -1.08 21.98 7.37
N ARG A 70 -1.99 22.84 7.85
CA ARG A 70 -2.30 24.15 7.23
C ARG A 70 -1.20 25.20 7.41
N ASN A 71 -0.32 25.02 8.41
CA ASN A 71 0.78 25.95 8.68
C ASN A 71 1.91 25.82 7.64
N GLU A 72 1.94 24.71 6.90
CA GLU A 72 2.87 24.48 5.81
C GLU A 72 2.11 24.79 4.51
N ASN A 73 2.22 26.01 3.98
CA ASN A 73 1.73 26.40 2.63
C ASN A 73 2.48 25.64 1.49
N HIS A 74 2.98 24.44 1.77
CA HIS A 74 3.83 23.64 0.91
C HIS A 74 3.36 22.19 0.91
N THR A 75 3.46 21.57 -0.26
CA THR A 75 3.30 20.12 -0.42
C THR A 75 4.36 19.41 0.44
N PRO A 76 3.99 18.46 1.33
CA PRO A 76 4.96 17.78 2.18
C PRO A 76 6.12 17.19 1.38
N ASP A 77 7.34 17.33 1.91
CA ASP A 77 8.55 16.79 1.30
C ASP A 77 8.48 15.27 1.16
N ILE A 78 9.19 14.75 0.16
CA ILE A 78 9.27 13.31 -0.06
C ILE A 78 9.88 12.58 1.16
N SER A 79 10.81 13.22 1.89
CA SER A 79 11.40 12.65 3.10
C SER A 79 10.34 12.38 4.16
N LYS A 80 9.51 13.37 4.50
CA LYS A 80 8.42 13.21 5.48
C LYS A 80 7.44 12.10 5.09
N ARG A 81 7.13 11.98 3.78
CA ARG A 81 6.29 10.90 3.25
C ARG A 81 6.96 9.53 3.44
N MET A 82 8.25 9.44 3.15
CA MET A 82 9.01 8.19 3.31
C MET A 82 9.24 7.82 4.77
N ASP A 83 9.34 8.78 5.69
CA ASP A 83 9.42 8.50 7.12
C ASP A 83 8.17 7.75 7.60
N ILE A 84 6.98 8.21 7.20
CA ILE A 84 5.71 7.53 7.52
C ILE A 84 5.61 6.19 6.79
N TYR A 85 6.01 6.11 5.51
CA TYR A 85 6.02 4.83 4.80
C TYR A 85 6.89 3.79 5.54
N ASN A 86 8.10 4.18 5.94
CA ASN A 86 9.04 3.28 6.62
C ASN A 86 8.56 2.87 8.02
N SER A 87 7.82 3.72 8.74
CA SER A 87 7.30 3.36 10.07
C SER A 87 6.10 2.40 9.99
N GLU A 88 5.28 2.51 8.95
CA GLU A 88 3.98 1.83 8.89
C GLU A 88 3.96 0.61 7.95
N ALA A 89 4.72 0.64 6.85
CA ALA A 89 4.59 -0.36 5.78
C ALA A 89 5.02 -1.74 6.25
N ALA A 90 6.11 -1.82 7.01
CA ALA A 90 6.61 -3.09 7.53
C ALA A 90 5.61 -3.71 8.52
N THR A 91 5.07 -2.93 9.45
CA THR A 91 4.07 -3.38 10.44
C THR A 91 2.81 -3.95 9.76
N LEU A 92 2.25 -3.23 8.78
CA LEU A 92 1.08 -3.72 8.03
C LEU A 92 1.42 -4.95 7.20
N SER A 93 2.60 -5.00 6.59
CA SER A 93 3.04 -6.16 5.81
C SER A 93 3.20 -7.41 6.69
N VAL A 94 3.85 -7.27 7.85
CA VAL A 94 4.09 -8.36 8.81
C VAL A 94 2.78 -8.95 9.30
N SER A 95 1.83 -8.11 9.72
CA SER A 95 0.52 -8.58 10.17
C SER A 95 -0.25 -9.30 9.05
N THR A 96 -0.24 -8.74 7.83
CA THR A 96 -0.90 -9.34 6.67
C THR A 96 -0.26 -10.67 6.26
N ILE A 97 1.07 -10.77 6.27
CA ILE A 97 1.78 -12.04 5.99
C ILE A 97 1.48 -13.07 7.07
N SER A 98 1.48 -12.66 8.34
CA SER A 98 1.20 -13.56 9.47
C SER A 98 -0.19 -14.18 9.35
N GLU A 99 -1.19 -13.37 9.01
CA GLU A 99 -2.54 -13.86 8.70
C GLU A 99 -2.54 -14.80 7.49
N CYS A 100 -1.84 -14.42 6.41
CA CYS A 100 -1.75 -15.23 5.19
C CYS A 100 -1.19 -16.63 5.44
N ILE A 101 -0.19 -16.78 6.31
CA ILE A 101 0.46 -18.08 6.58
C ILE A 101 -0.20 -18.86 7.72
N THR A 102 -1.12 -18.25 8.47
CA THR A 102 -1.75 -18.87 9.65
C THR A 102 -2.45 -20.17 9.28
N GLY A 103 -2.07 -21.26 9.97
CA GLY A 103 -2.61 -22.60 9.70
C GLY A 103 -2.20 -23.20 8.35
N LYS A 104 -1.22 -22.60 7.66
CA LYS A 104 -0.67 -23.09 6.39
C LYS A 104 0.77 -23.55 6.54
N ILE A 105 1.64 -22.67 7.03
CA ILE A 105 3.06 -22.94 7.28
C ILE A 105 3.54 -22.08 8.45
N ASP A 106 4.60 -22.53 9.13
CA ASP A 106 5.34 -21.67 10.06
C ASP A 106 6.18 -20.62 9.31
N LYS A 107 6.46 -19.48 9.95
CA LYS A 107 7.24 -18.37 9.36
C LYS A 107 8.64 -18.83 8.93
N GLU A 108 9.23 -19.77 9.66
CA GLU A 108 10.52 -20.38 9.38
C GLU A 108 10.53 -21.18 8.08
N ASN A 109 9.36 -21.61 7.59
CA ASN A 109 9.24 -22.36 6.35
C ASN A 109 9.12 -21.46 5.11
N ILE A 110 8.99 -20.13 5.26
CA ILE A 110 9.08 -19.19 4.14
C ILE A 110 10.47 -19.27 3.53
N THR A 111 10.55 -19.51 2.22
CA THR A 111 11.82 -19.68 1.47
C THR A 111 12.15 -18.47 0.60
N HIS A 112 11.12 -17.78 0.10
CA HIS A 112 11.25 -16.61 -0.76
C HIS A 112 10.27 -15.54 -0.27
N LEU A 113 10.74 -14.30 -0.19
CA LEU A 113 9.92 -13.12 0.08
C LEU A 113 10.00 -12.17 -1.11
N ILE A 114 8.85 -11.89 -1.72
CA ILE A 114 8.73 -10.91 -2.80
C ILE A 114 7.94 -9.72 -2.27
N THR A 115 8.58 -8.56 -2.15
CA THR A 115 7.89 -7.31 -1.83
C THR A 115 7.50 -6.57 -3.09
N VAL A 116 6.34 -5.90 -3.05
CA VAL A 116 5.81 -5.12 -4.15
C VAL A 116 5.36 -3.77 -3.61
N SER A 117 5.90 -2.68 -4.17
CA SER A 117 5.41 -1.33 -3.89
C SER A 117 5.77 -0.36 -5.01
N CYS A 118 4.92 0.63 -5.25
CA CYS A 118 5.23 1.80 -6.06
C CYS A 118 5.10 3.12 -5.29
N THR A 119 4.73 3.06 -4.01
CA THR A 119 4.48 4.22 -3.14
C THR A 119 5.54 4.43 -2.05
N GLY A 120 6.55 3.56 -1.94
CA GLY A 120 7.68 3.82 -1.05
C GLY A 120 8.92 3.02 -1.41
N MET A 121 10.08 3.64 -1.23
CA MET A 121 11.39 3.03 -1.48
C MET A 121 12.40 3.50 -0.44
N SER A 122 13.18 2.56 0.09
CA SER A 122 14.22 2.80 1.08
C SER A 122 15.36 1.82 0.91
N ALA A 123 16.52 2.18 1.46
CA ALA A 123 17.69 1.31 1.57
C ALA A 123 18.24 1.44 2.99
N PRO A 124 18.12 0.40 3.85
CA PRO A 124 17.49 -0.92 3.62
C PRO A 124 16.00 -0.85 3.25
N GLY A 125 15.55 -1.75 2.38
CA GLY A 125 14.18 -1.78 1.85
C GLY A 125 13.18 -2.56 2.71
N LEU A 126 11.90 -2.50 2.31
CA LEU A 126 10.78 -3.18 2.98
C LEU A 126 11.00 -4.68 3.17
N ASP A 127 11.67 -5.33 2.23
CA ASP A 127 12.02 -6.75 2.28
C ASP A 127 12.94 -7.09 3.46
N LEU A 128 13.92 -6.24 3.76
CA LEU A 128 14.79 -6.37 4.93
C LEU A 128 14.03 -6.07 6.23
N GLN A 129 13.23 -5.00 6.24
CA GLN A 129 12.44 -4.63 7.42
C GLN A 129 11.48 -5.77 7.83
N ILE A 130 10.78 -6.38 6.86
CA ILE A 130 9.90 -7.52 7.12
C ILE A 130 10.71 -8.73 7.59
N MET A 131 11.84 -9.03 6.94
CA MET A 131 12.70 -10.16 7.32
C MET A 131 13.17 -10.03 8.78
N GLU A 132 13.55 -8.84 9.21
CA GLU A 132 14.00 -8.56 10.57
C GLU A 132 12.85 -8.63 11.58
N LEU A 133 11.72 -7.96 11.31
CA LEU A 133 10.57 -7.92 12.22
C LEU A 133 9.91 -9.29 12.41
N MET A 134 9.87 -10.12 11.37
CA MET A 134 9.37 -11.49 11.47
C MET A 134 10.44 -12.48 11.93
N GLU A 135 11.70 -12.07 12.07
CA GLU A 135 12.83 -12.96 12.35
C GLU A 135 12.92 -14.12 11.34
N LEU A 136 12.72 -13.83 10.05
CA LEU A 136 12.82 -14.86 9.00
C LEU A 136 14.26 -15.39 8.89
N ARG A 137 14.40 -16.53 8.23
CA ARG A 137 15.71 -17.14 7.97
C ARG A 137 16.64 -16.17 7.26
N LYS A 138 17.88 -16.05 7.74
CA LYS A 138 18.89 -15.13 7.19
C LYS A 138 19.31 -15.45 5.74
N ASN A 139 19.06 -16.67 5.27
CA ASN A 139 19.34 -17.12 3.91
C ASN A 139 18.09 -17.11 3.00
N ILE A 140 16.99 -16.46 3.42
CA ILE A 140 15.80 -16.30 2.58
C ILE A 140 16.15 -15.56 1.27
N VAL A 141 15.55 -16.00 0.17
CA VAL A 141 15.67 -15.29 -1.10
C VAL A 141 14.73 -14.09 -1.08
N ARG A 142 15.26 -12.88 -1.22
CA ARG A 142 14.49 -11.63 -1.26
C ARG A 142 14.43 -11.09 -2.68
N THR A 143 13.27 -10.58 -3.08
CA THR A 143 13.09 -9.87 -4.36
C THR A 143 12.15 -8.70 -4.14
N SER A 144 12.50 -7.53 -4.67
CA SER A 144 11.64 -6.35 -4.60
C SER A 144 11.20 -5.93 -6.00
N VAL A 145 9.90 -5.93 -6.23
CA VAL A 145 9.27 -5.50 -7.47
C VAL A 145 8.75 -4.07 -7.26
N ASN A 146 9.61 -3.11 -7.55
CA ASN A 146 9.34 -1.70 -7.25
C ASN A 146 8.93 -0.91 -8.49
N PHE A 147 8.07 0.09 -8.28
CA PHE A 147 7.76 1.14 -9.26
C PHE A 147 7.13 0.65 -10.58
N MET A 148 6.44 -0.50 -10.54
CA MET A 148 5.69 -1.04 -11.67
C MET A 148 4.19 -0.70 -11.63
N GLY A 149 3.73 0.02 -10.60
CA GLY A 149 2.34 0.44 -10.46
C GLY A 149 1.34 -0.72 -10.29
N CYS A 150 0.09 -0.51 -10.70
CA CYS A 150 -1.04 -1.39 -10.39
C CYS A 150 -0.94 -2.83 -10.93
N TYR A 151 -0.04 -3.12 -11.87
CA TYR A 151 0.13 -4.46 -12.44
C TYR A 151 1.33 -5.23 -11.86
N ALA A 152 2.06 -4.63 -10.91
CA ALA A 152 3.27 -5.19 -10.32
C ALA A 152 3.08 -6.58 -9.70
N ALA A 153 1.92 -6.84 -9.09
CA ALA A 153 1.58 -8.13 -8.51
C ALA A 153 1.66 -9.29 -9.53
N ILE A 154 1.31 -9.03 -10.81
CA ILE A 154 1.39 -10.05 -11.87
C ILE A 154 2.85 -10.42 -12.16
N HIS A 155 3.78 -9.48 -12.07
CA HIS A 155 5.21 -9.76 -12.22
C HIS A 155 5.75 -10.54 -11.03
N ALA A 156 5.35 -10.17 -9.81
CA ALA A 156 5.69 -10.92 -8.61
C ALA A 156 5.18 -12.38 -8.69
N MET A 157 3.96 -12.60 -9.18
CA MET A 157 3.40 -13.94 -9.38
C MET A 157 4.16 -14.76 -10.42
N LYS A 158 4.62 -14.16 -11.52
CA LYS A 158 5.47 -14.85 -12.50
C LYS A 158 6.82 -15.25 -11.91
N ILE A 159 7.41 -14.40 -11.07
CA ILE A 159 8.66 -14.69 -10.36
C ILE A 159 8.42 -15.85 -9.36
N ALA A 160 7.32 -15.80 -8.61
CA ALA A 160 6.96 -16.87 -7.68
C ALA A 160 6.73 -18.21 -8.39
N ASP A 161 6.03 -18.21 -9.54
CA ASP A 161 5.85 -19.43 -10.34
C ASP A 161 7.19 -20.00 -10.81
N ALA A 162 8.13 -19.15 -11.24
CA ALA A 162 9.48 -19.59 -11.60
C ALA A 162 10.22 -20.23 -10.40
N PHE A 163 10.13 -19.63 -9.20
CA PHE A 163 10.70 -20.22 -7.99
C PHE A 163 10.08 -21.57 -7.65
N CYS A 164 8.75 -21.68 -7.65
CA CYS A 164 8.04 -22.94 -7.39
C CYS A 164 8.30 -24.02 -8.44
N ASN A 165 8.55 -23.66 -9.71
CA ASN A 165 8.92 -24.62 -10.74
C ASN A 165 10.39 -25.06 -10.63
N SER A 166 11.25 -24.26 -9.99
CA SER A 166 12.67 -24.59 -9.78
C SER A 166 12.92 -25.45 -8.54
N SER A 167 12.06 -25.38 -7.53
CA SER A 167 12.20 -26.13 -6.28
C SER A 167 10.83 -26.54 -5.74
N LYS A 168 10.68 -27.84 -5.44
CA LYS A 168 9.44 -28.38 -4.85
C LYS A 168 9.18 -27.87 -3.44
N ASP A 169 10.23 -27.53 -2.69
CA ASP A 169 10.14 -27.05 -1.32
C ASP A 169 9.91 -25.53 -1.23
N ALA A 170 9.68 -24.85 -2.36
CA ALA A 170 9.50 -23.41 -2.39
C ALA A 170 8.14 -22.98 -1.80
N ASN A 171 8.23 -22.31 -0.65
CA ASN A 171 7.16 -21.51 -0.07
C ASN A 171 7.45 -20.03 -0.34
N VAL A 172 6.76 -19.44 -1.32
CA VAL A 172 6.96 -18.07 -1.76
C VAL A 172 5.87 -17.18 -1.19
N VAL A 173 6.25 -16.18 -0.40
CA VAL A 173 5.32 -15.13 0.06
C VAL A 173 5.50 -13.92 -0.83
N ILE A 174 4.40 -13.47 -1.44
CA ILE A 174 4.32 -12.15 -2.09
C ILE A 174 3.57 -11.23 -1.13
N VAL A 175 4.07 -10.02 -0.92
CA VAL A 175 3.35 -8.95 -0.20
C VAL A 175 3.36 -7.67 -1.03
N CYS A 176 2.18 -7.12 -1.28
CA CYS A 176 1.98 -5.85 -1.95
C CYS A 176 1.51 -4.82 -0.93
N THR A 177 2.28 -3.76 -0.71
CA THR A 177 1.97 -2.73 0.30
C THR A 177 2.03 -1.36 -0.35
N GLU A 178 0.89 -0.67 -0.35
CA GLU A 178 0.75 0.62 -1.01
C GLU A 178 0.10 1.66 -0.11
N PHE A 179 0.76 2.80 0.06
CA PHE A 179 0.25 3.96 0.80
C PHE A 179 0.12 5.16 -0.14
N CYS A 180 -0.87 5.10 -1.03
CA CYS A 180 -1.06 6.12 -2.05
C CYS A 180 -1.47 7.48 -1.46
N THR A 181 -2.14 7.51 -0.31
CA THR A 181 -2.60 8.75 0.32
C THR A 181 -1.43 9.62 0.79
N LEU A 182 -0.28 8.99 1.11
CA LEU A 182 0.98 9.70 1.35
C LEU A 182 1.43 10.52 0.18
N HIS A 183 0.91 10.32 -1.04
CA HIS A 183 1.33 11.00 -2.27
C HIS A 183 0.31 12.01 -2.79
N PHE A 184 -0.69 12.37 -1.99
CA PHE A 184 -1.63 13.42 -2.36
C PHE A 184 -0.89 14.71 -2.74
N GLN A 185 -1.32 15.28 -3.88
CA GLN A 185 -0.75 16.49 -4.48
C GLN A 185 -1.76 17.62 -4.41
N THR A 186 -1.34 18.81 -3.97
CA THR A 186 -2.20 20.00 -3.86
C THR A 186 -2.36 20.76 -5.17
N ALA A 187 -1.45 20.57 -6.13
CA ALA A 187 -1.53 21.21 -7.44
C ALA A 187 -2.78 20.73 -8.20
N LYS A 188 -3.58 21.68 -8.71
CA LYS A 188 -4.83 21.39 -9.39
C LYS A 188 -4.61 21.00 -10.86
N THR A 189 -4.35 19.73 -11.11
CA THR A 189 -4.31 19.12 -12.46
C THR A 189 -5.40 18.05 -12.58
N VAL A 190 -5.79 17.70 -13.81
CA VAL A 190 -6.76 16.61 -14.04
C VAL A 190 -6.25 15.28 -13.46
N ASP A 191 -4.94 15.04 -13.56
CA ASP A 191 -4.32 13.83 -13.03
C ASP A 191 -4.37 13.78 -11.50
N ASN A 192 -4.10 14.89 -10.80
CA ASN A 192 -4.18 14.96 -9.34
C ASN A 192 -5.63 14.87 -8.83
N LEU A 193 -6.57 15.50 -9.55
CA LEU A 193 -8.01 15.37 -9.27
C LEU A 193 -8.48 13.91 -9.41
N THR A 194 -8.03 13.22 -10.46
CA THR A 194 -8.41 11.82 -10.70
C THR A 194 -7.72 10.89 -9.72
N SER A 195 -6.46 11.17 -9.35
CA SER A 195 -5.71 10.36 -8.38
C SER A 195 -6.30 10.46 -6.97
N SER A 196 -6.62 11.68 -6.53
CA SER A 196 -7.24 11.94 -5.21
C SER A 196 -8.65 11.35 -5.06
N LEU A 197 -9.33 11.10 -6.18
CA LEU A 197 -10.63 10.43 -6.25
C LEU A 197 -10.53 8.92 -5.98
N LEU A 198 -9.45 8.27 -6.43
CA LEU A 198 -9.37 6.82 -6.59
C LEU A 198 -8.48 6.14 -5.55
N PHE A 199 -7.25 6.62 -5.38
CA PHE A 199 -6.23 5.85 -4.67
C PHE A 199 -6.40 5.86 -3.16
N ALA A 200 -6.05 4.74 -2.53
CA ALA A 200 -6.17 4.48 -1.10
C ALA A 200 -4.94 3.70 -0.61
N ASP A 201 -4.92 3.40 0.68
CA ASP A 201 -3.86 2.63 1.30
C ASP A 201 -4.31 1.21 1.61
N GLY A 202 -3.40 0.24 1.44
CA GLY A 202 -3.70 -1.16 1.70
C GLY A 202 -2.52 -2.08 1.50
N CYS A 203 -2.72 -3.32 1.94
CA CYS A 203 -1.76 -4.40 1.85
C CYS A 203 -2.47 -5.70 1.45
N ALA A 204 -1.82 -6.54 0.66
CA ALA A 204 -2.25 -7.91 0.39
C ALA A 204 -1.05 -8.85 0.38
N ALA A 205 -1.21 -10.02 0.99
CA ALA A 205 -0.21 -11.08 0.98
C ALA A 205 -0.78 -12.34 0.32
N MET A 206 0.08 -13.09 -0.36
CA MET A 206 -0.25 -14.37 -0.99
C MET A 206 0.86 -15.38 -0.70
N LEU A 207 0.45 -16.59 -0.34
CA LEU A 207 1.34 -17.75 -0.28
C LEU A 207 1.20 -18.56 -1.57
N ILE A 208 2.33 -18.75 -2.26
CA ILE A 208 2.42 -19.52 -3.50
C ILE A 208 3.35 -20.71 -3.27
N GLN A 209 2.86 -21.90 -3.63
CA GLN A 209 3.57 -23.17 -3.45
C GLN A 209 3.51 -24.01 -4.72
N GLY A 210 4.48 -24.92 -4.89
CA GLY A 210 4.46 -25.93 -5.96
C GLY A 210 3.32 -26.94 -5.78
N ASN A 211 3.03 -27.69 -6.84
CA ASN A 211 2.22 -28.91 -6.70
C ASN A 211 3.11 -30.03 -6.13
N ASP A 212 2.53 -30.85 -5.25
CA ASP A 212 3.04 -32.19 -4.95
C ASP A 212 3.23 -33.03 -6.23
#